data_AF-A0A7W5B1S7-F1
#
_entry.id   AF-A0A7W5B1S7-F1
#
_cell.length_a   1.000
_cell.length_b   1.000
_cell.length_c   1.000
_cell.angle_alpha   90.00
_cell.angle_beta   90.00
_cell.angle_gamma   90.00
#
_symmetry.space_group_name_H-M   'P 1'
#
loop_
_entity.id
_entity.type
_entity.pdbx_description
1 polymer ?
#
loop_
_entity_poly.entity_id
_entity_poly.type
_entity_poly.pdbx_seq_one_letter_code
_entity_poly.pdbx_strand_id
1 'polypeptide(L)'
;MIRAYSLYLAWVVSLVATGGSLFLSEVMDFEPCRLCWFQRIFMYPLVILLGRAAYKNDRGIIGYTLPLSIIGGCISLYHYLEQKVPGMADILPCTQGVPCNQDYLDWFGFITIPFLALIAFILITIFLLLARGVQEEDNQEEQSASQEA
;
A
#
# COMPACT_ATOMS: atom_id res chain seq x y z
N MET A 1 6.66 21.18 8.65
CA MET A 1 7.38 19.98 9.17
C MET A 1 6.81 18.67 8.63
N ILE A 2 5.56 18.27 8.94
CA ILE A 2 4.99 16.98 8.47
C ILE A 2 5.02 16.78 6.94
N ARG A 3 4.78 17.86 6.18
CA ARG A 3 4.79 17.85 4.71
C ARG A 3 6.15 17.45 4.11
N ALA A 4 7.26 17.90 4.70
CA ALA A 4 8.61 17.62 4.22
C ALA A 4 9.05 16.16 4.43
N TYR A 5 8.50 15.48 5.44
CA TYR A 5 8.80 14.08 5.75
C TYR A 5 7.76 13.09 5.22
N SER A 6 6.80 13.56 4.41
CA SER A 6 5.70 12.73 3.89
C SER A 6 6.20 11.50 3.10
N LEU A 7 7.18 11.66 2.22
CA LEU A 7 7.78 10.55 1.47
C LEU A 7 8.52 9.55 2.38
N TYR A 8 9.19 10.04 3.42
CA TYR A 8 9.87 9.19 4.39
C TYR A 8 8.88 8.37 5.22
N LEU A 9 7.79 8.99 5.68
CA LEU A 9 6.71 8.29 6.38
C LEU A 9 6.03 7.25 5.49
N ALA A 10 5.75 7.58 4.22
CA ALA A 10 5.21 6.63 3.25
C ALA A 10 6.13 5.42 3.06
N TRP A 11 7.44 5.65 2.97
CA TRP A 11 8.43 4.60 2.86
C TRP A 11 8.44 3.70 4.11
N VAL A 12 8.46 4.27 5.32
CA VAL A 12 8.43 3.49 6.57
C VAL A 12 7.16 2.63 6.65
N VAL A 13 5.99 3.17 6.31
CA VAL A 13 4.74 2.39 6.28
C VAL A 13 4.83 1.25 5.28
N SER A 14 5.35 1.50 4.07
CA SER A 14 5.52 0.44 3.05
C SER A 14 6.48 -0.68 3.50
N LEU A 15 7.54 -0.31 4.24
CA LEU A 15 8.51 -1.24 4.82
C LEU A 15 7.87 -2.12 5.89
N VAL A 16 7.14 -1.51 6.84
CA VAL A 16 6.46 -2.23 7.91
C VAL A 16 5.39 -3.16 7.34
N ALA A 17 4.61 -2.70 6.36
CA ALA A 17 3.61 -3.53 5.70
C ALA A 17 4.26 -4.73 5.00
N THR A 18 5.36 -4.52 4.29
CA THR A 18 6.05 -5.58 3.53
C THR A 18 6.71 -6.57 4.48
N GLY A 19 7.41 -6.06 5.50
CA GLY A 19 8.01 -6.87 6.55
C GLY A 19 6.97 -7.69 7.30
N GLY A 20 5.82 -7.11 7.66
CA GLY A 20 4.71 -7.82 8.27
C GLY A 20 4.17 -8.93 7.38
N SER A 21 4.01 -8.67 6.07
CA SER A 21 3.57 -9.67 5.11
C SER A 21 4.55 -10.84 4.96
N LEU A 22 5.87 -10.57 4.93
CA LEU A 22 6.90 -11.63 4.89
C LEU A 22 6.97 -12.40 6.21
N PHE A 23 6.91 -11.71 7.34
CA PHE A 23 6.99 -12.33 8.67
C PHE A 23 5.87 -13.36 8.87
N LEU A 24 4.67 -13.03 8.43
CA LEU A 24 3.54 -13.97 8.44
C LEU A 24 3.79 -15.22 7.58
N SER A 25 4.47 -15.07 6.44
CA SER A 25 4.77 -16.17 5.53
C SER A 25 5.87 -17.08 6.04
N GLU A 26 6.97 -16.51 6.52
CA GLU A 26 8.22 -17.24 6.79
C GLU A 26 8.36 -17.67 8.25
N VAL A 27 7.71 -16.96 9.18
CA VAL A 27 7.84 -17.25 10.63
C VAL A 27 6.61 -17.94 11.19
N MET A 28 5.42 -17.60 10.69
CA MET A 28 4.16 -18.24 11.09
C MET A 28 3.69 -19.32 10.11
N ASP A 29 4.46 -19.59 9.05
CA ASP A 29 4.16 -20.58 8.00
C ASP A 29 2.74 -20.43 7.40
N PHE A 30 2.22 -19.19 7.35
CA PHE A 30 0.94 -18.92 6.72
C PHE A 30 1.10 -18.85 5.19
N GLU A 31 0.53 -19.84 4.52
CA GLU A 31 0.63 -19.95 3.07
C GLU A 31 -0.27 -18.88 2.40
N PRO A 32 0.30 -17.98 1.58
CA PRO A 32 -0.43 -16.83 1.06
C PRO A 32 -1.43 -17.26 -0.01
N CYS A 33 -2.64 -16.74 0.11
CA CYS A 33 -3.68 -16.90 -0.89
C CYS A 33 -3.33 -16.19 -2.23
N ARG A 34 -3.98 -16.55 -3.34
CA ARG A 34 -3.71 -15.90 -4.65
C ARG A 34 -3.97 -14.39 -4.62
N LEU A 35 -5.03 -13.94 -3.93
CA LEU A 35 -5.33 -12.50 -3.77
C LEU A 35 -4.27 -11.79 -2.93
N CYS A 36 -3.80 -12.43 -1.86
CA CYS A 36 -2.72 -11.97 -1.00
C CYS A 36 -1.43 -11.79 -1.82
N TRP A 37 -1.17 -12.72 -2.74
CA TRP A 37 -0.03 -12.65 -3.65
C TRP A 37 -0.15 -11.47 -4.62
N PHE A 38 -1.34 -11.20 -5.18
CA PHE A 38 -1.56 -9.99 -5.96
C PHE A 38 -1.28 -8.72 -5.14
N GLN A 39 -1.76 -8.64 -3.90
CA GLN A 39 -1.44 -7.50 -3.03
C GLN A 39 0.07 -7.32 -2.84
N ARG A 40 0.83 -8.41 -2.65
CA ARG A 40 2.30 -8.38 -2.55
C ARG A 40 2.97 -7.84 -3.83
N ILE A 41 2.51 -8.23 -5.02
CA ILE A 41 3.06 -7.72 -6.30
C ILE A 41 2.94 -6.20 -6.39
N PHE A 42 1.81 -5.63 -5.93
CA PHE A 42 1.63 -4.18 -5.94
C PHE A 42 2.42 -3.48 -4.81
N MET A 43 2.65 -4.17 -3.69
CA MET A 43 3.28 -3.56 -2.52
C MET A 43 4.81 -3.55 -2.57
N TYR A 44 5.45 -4.60 -3.07
CA TYR A 44 6.93 -4.68 -3.05
C TYR A 44 7.62 -3.61 -3.92
N PRO A 45 7.13 -3.30 -5.14
CA PRO A 45 7.69 -2.21 -5.93
C PRO A 45 7.54 -0.85 -5.25
N LEU A 46 6.45 -0.64 -4.49
CA LEU A 46 6.23 0.62 -3.76
C LEU A 46 7.35 0.89 -2.75
N VAL A 47 7.85 -0.14 -2.05
CA VAL A 47 8.95 0.02 -1.10
C VAL A 47 10.22 0.54 -1.78
N ILE A 48 10.55 -0.02 -2.95
CA ILE A 48 11.75 0.36 -3.71
C ILE A 48 11.59 1.76 -4.29
N LEU A 49 10.43 2.06 -4.88
CA LEU A 49 10.14 3.36 -5.47
C LEU A 49 10.12 4.47 -4.43
N LEU A 50 9.39 4.28 -3.32
CA LEU A 50 9.32 5.23 -2.21
C LEU A 50 10.67 5.35 -1.50
N GLY A 51 11.46 4.29 -1.38
CA GLY A 51 12.80 4.34 -0.80
C GLY A 51 13.75 5.19 -1.63
N ARG A 52 13.74 5.02 -2.96
CA ARG A 52 14.49 5.88 -3.87
C ARG A 52 13.99 7.34 -3.81
N ALA A 53 12.68 7.54 -3.77
CA ALA A 53 12.07 8.86 -3.65
C ALA A 53 12.47 9.57 -2.37
N ALA A 54 12.44 8.87 -1.24
CA ALA A 54 12.83 9.40 0.06
C ALA A 54 14.33 9.75 0.13
N TYR A 55 15.19 8.96 -0.53
CA TYR A 55 16.64 9.22 -0.55
C TYR A 55 17.02 10.39 -1.48
N LYS A 56 16.44 10.46 -2.67
CA LYS A 56 16.73 11.53 -3.65
C LYS A 56 15.83 12.76 -3.53
N ASN A 57 14.83 12.72 -2.63
CA ASN A 57 13.75 13.70 -2.53
C ASN A 57 13.05 13.99 -3.87
N ASP A 58 13.00 12.97 -4.74
CA ASP A 58 12.47 13.07 -6.10
C ASP A 58 10.95 12.87 -6.07
N ARG A 59 10.22 13.98 -6.21
CA ARG A 59 8.76 14.01 -6.15
C ARG A 59 8.09 13.65 -7.48
N GLY A 60 8.85 13.57 -8.58
CA GLY A 60 8.33 13.16 -9.90
C GLY A 60 7.75 11.73 -9.92
N ILE A 61 8.08 10.92 -8.91
CA ILE A 61 7.67 9.52 -8.80
C ILE A 61 6.20 9.40 -8.35
N ILE A 62 5.61 10.45 -7.75
CA ILE A 62 4.24 10.44 -7.23
C ILE A 62 3.22 10.05 -8.31
N GLY A 63 3.42 10.49 -9.56
CA GLY A 63 2.50 10.23 -10.67
C GLY A 63 2.29 8.74 -10.99
N TYR A 64 3.32 7.90 -10.83
CA TYR A 64 3.24 6.46 -11.08
C TYR A 64 2.92 5.65 -9.82
N THR A 65 3.34 6.17 -8.66
CA THR A 65 3.20 5.47 -7.36
C THR A 65 1.76 5.54 -6.84
N LEU A 66 1.06 6.64 -7.12
CA LEU A 66 -0.32 6.89 -6.68
C LEU A 66 -1.34 5.90 -7.30
N PRO A 67 -1.43 5.72 -8.64
CA PRO A 67 -2.36 4.74 -9.21
C PRO A 67 -2.03 3.31 -8.76
N LEU A 68 -0.75 2.99 -8.55
CA LEU A 68 -0.33 1.68 -8.05
C LEU A 68 -0.86 1.41 -6.64
N SER A 69 -0.78 2.39 -5.74
CA SER A 69 -1.32 2.27 -4.38
C SER A 69 -2.85 2.15 -4.36
N ILE A 70 -3.55 2.83 -5.28
CA ILE A 70 -5.01 2.76 -5.39
C ILE A 70 -5.44 1.38 -5.86
N ILE A 71 -4.79 0.82 -6.87
CA ILE A 71 -5.10 -0.54 -7.38
C ILE A 71 -4.86 -1.58 -6.29
N GLY A 72 -3.73 -1.51 -5.58
CA GLY A 72 -3.45 -2.38 -4.44
C GLY A 72 -4.50 -2.24 -3.32
N GLY A 73 -4.91 -1.00 -3.02
CA GLY A 73 -5.98 -0.68 -2.09
C GLY A 73 -7.32 -1.32 -2.49
N CYS A 74 -7.73 -1.18 -3.75
CA CYS A 74 -8.97 -1.79 -4.27
C CYS A 74 -8.96 -3.32 -4.13
N ILE A 75 -7.82 -3.97 -4.42
CA ILE A 75 -7.67 -5.43 -4.27
C ILE A 75 -7.76 -5.83 -2.78
N SER A 76 -7.16 -5.05 -1.87
CA SER A 76 -7.26 -5.31 -0.43
C SER A 76 -8.68 -5.12 0.11
N LEU A 77 -9.41 -4.13 -0.40
CA LEU A 77 -10.81 -3.91 -0.07
C LEU A 77 -11.67 -5.07 -0.56
N TYR A 78 -11.46 -5.52 -1.80
CA TYR A 78 -12.16 -6.69 -2.35
C TYR A 78 -11.91 -7.94 -1.51
N HIS A 79 -10.66 -8.21 -1.16
CA HIS A 79 -10.30 -9.36 -0.34
C HIS A 79 -10.93 -9.28 1.06
N TYR A 80 -10.95 -8.10 1.69
CA TYR A 80 -11.61 -7.90 2.98
C TYR A 80 -13.13 -8.14 2.91
N LEU A 81 -13.78 -7.69 1.83
CA LEU A 81 -15.22 -7.93 1.61
C LEU A 81 -15.51 -9.42 1.39
N GLU A 82 -14.62 -10.14 0.68
CA GLU A 82 -14.75 -11.57 0.44
C GLU A 82 -14.69 -12.39 1.73
N GLN A 83 -13.79 -12.04 2.67
CA GLN A 83 -13.69 -12.70 3.98
C GLN A 83 -14.92 -12.43 4.86
N LYS A 84 -15.49 -11.23 4.78
CA LYS A 84 -16.53 -10.77 5.72
C LYS A 84 -17.96 -11.00 5.24
N VAL A 85 -18.17 -11.21 3.94
CA VAL A 85 -19.49 -11.50 3.35
C VAL A 85 -19.60 -13.00 3.07
N PRO A 86 -20.26 -13.78 3.95
CA PRO A 86 -20.51 -15.20 3.71
C PRO A 86 -21.48 -15.35 2.53
N GLY A 87 -20.94 -15.63 1.35
CA GLY A 87 -21.69 -15.77 0.09
C GLY A 87 -20.92 -15.37 -1.17
N MET A 88 -19.82 -14.60 -1.03
CA MET A 88 -18.90 -14.32 -2.14
C MET A 88 -17.76 -15.35 -2.25
N ALA A 89 -17.50 -16.10 -1.17
CA ALA A 89 -16.47 -17.14 -1.11
C ALA A 89 -16.72 -18.34 -2.05
N ASP A 90 -17.97 -18.56 -2.48
CA ASP A 90 -18.34 -19.64 -3.41
C ASP A 90 -18.18 -19.25 -4.90
N ILE A 91 -17.98 -17.96 -5.20
CA ILE A 91 -18.03 -17.45 -6.58
C ILE A 91 -16.67 -17.60 -7.29
N LEU A 92 -15.56 -17.70 -6.54
CA LEU A 92 -14.28 -18.12 -7.08
C LEU A 92 -14.01 -19.57 -6.67
N PRO A 93 -14.09 -20.54 -7.61
CA PRO A 93 -13.63 -21.89 -7.35
C PRO A 93 -12.10 -21.80 -7.24
N CYS A 94 -11.58 -21.57 -6.03
CA CYS A 94 -10.17 -21.69 -5.69
C CYS A 94 -9.79 -23.18 -5.84
N THR A 95 -9.52 -23.57 -7.09
CA THR A 95 -9.39 -24.96 -7.53
C THR A 95 -7.96 -25.50 -7.38
N GLN A 96 -7.02 -24.71 -6.83
CA GLN A 96 -5.67 -25.16 -6.46
C GLN A 96 -5.06 -24.24 -5.38
N GLY A 97 -4.94 -24.71 -4.14
CA GLY A 97 -4.24 -24.04 -3.02
C GLY A 97 -5.09 -23.79 -1.77
N VAL A 98 -4.53 -23.04 -0.81
CA VAL A 98 -5.17 -22.64 0.46
C VAL A 98 -6.35 -21.67 0.19
N PRO A 99 -7.53 -21.87 0.81
CA PRO A 99 -8.71 -21.04 0.57
C PRO A 99 -8.50 -19.60 1.06
N CYS A 100 -8.85 -18.61 0.23
CA CYS A 100 -8.79 -17.18 0.56
C CYS A 100 -9.75 -16.77 1.71
N ASN A 101 -10.66 -17.68 2.09
CA ASN A 101 -11.65 -17.50 3.16
C ASN A 101 -11.14 -18.01 4.53
N GLN A 102 -9.90 -18.49 4.65
CA GLN A 102 -9.35 -18.82 5.96
C GLN A 102 -8.71 -17.60 6.62
N ASP A 103 -9.31 -17.17 7.72
CA ASP A 103 -8.76 -16.16 8.62
C ASP A 103 -7.82 -16.80 9.64
N TYR A 104 -6.53 -16.74 9.35
CA TYR A 104 -5.46 -17.20 10.24
C TYR A 104 -5.20 -16.25 11.43
N LEU A 105 -5.57 -14.98 11.27
CA LEU A 105 -5.44 -13.94 12.28
C LEU A 105 -6.82 -13.32 12.48
N ASP A 106 -7.53 -13.82 13.49
CA ASP A 106 -8.79 -13.22 13.90
C ASP A 106 -8.71 -12.81 15.38
N TRP A 107 -7.84 -11.83 15.66
CA TRP A 107 -7.61 -11.36 17.02
C TRP A 107 -8.86 -10.66 17.59
N PHE A 108 -9.71 -10.07 16.74
CA PHE A 108 -10.85 -9.24 17.17
C PHE A 108 -12.16 -9.47 16.40
N GLY A 109 -12.26 -10.44 15.49
CA GLY A 109 -13.42 -10.61 14.59
C GLY A 109 -13.47 -9.63 13.41
N PHE A 110 -12.45 -8.77 13.28
CA PHE A 110 -12.41 -7.63 12.35
C PHE A 110 -11.02 -7.31 11.80
N ILE A 111 -9.94 -7.61 12.54
CA ILE A 111 -8.55 -7.33 12.15
C ILE A 111 -8.00 -8.54 11.41
N THR A 112 -8.21 -8.57 10.10
CA THR A 112 -7.65 -9.58 9.21
C THR A 112 -6.40 -9.04 8.50
N ILE A 113 -5.62 -9.94 7.90
CA ILE A 113 -4.43 -9.59 7.10
C ILE A 113 -4.77 -8.57 5.98
N PRO A 114 -5.82 -8.75 5.16
CA PRO A 114 -6.16 -7.76 4.14
C PRO A 114 -6.64 -6.42 4.71
N PHE A 115 -7.20 -6.37 5.91
CA PHE A 115 -7.56 -5.11 6.56
C PHE A 115 -6.31 -4.28 6.91
N LEU A 116 -5.27 -4.93 7.43
CA LEU A 116 -3.98 -4.28 7.70
C LEU A 116 -3.32 -3.77 6.41
N ALA A 117 -3.39 -4.56 5.33
CA ALA A 117 -2.91 -4.15 4.02
C ALA A 117 -3.69 -2.94 3.48
N LEU A 118 -5.01 -2.92 3.65
CA LEU A 118 -5.87 -1.80 3.25
C LEU A 118 -5.48 -0.50 3.98
N ILE A 119 -5.28 -0.57 5.30
CA ILE A 119 -4.81 0.58 6.07
C ILE A 119 -3.46 1.07 5.55
N ALA A 120 -2.52 0.16 5.27
CA ALA A 120 -1.22 0.52 4.74
C ALA A 120 -1.33 1.25 3.39
N PHE A 121 -2.12 0.74 2.44
CA PHE A 121 -2.35 1.39 1.14
C PHE A 121 -3.03 2.76 1.27
N ILE A 122 -4.00 2.91 2.18
CA ILE A 122 -4.65 4.19 2.46
C ILE A 122 -3.64 5.20 3.01
N LEU A 123 -2.83 4.80 3.99
CA LEU A 123 -1.80 5.67 4.58
C LEU A 123 -0.78 6.10 3.54
N ILE A 124 -0.29 5.17 2.69
CA ILE A 124 0.63 5.49 1.59
C ILE A 124 -0.03 6.48 0.62
N THR A 125 -1.30 6.29 0.27
CA THR A 125 -2.05 7.18 -0.63
C THR A 125 -2.15 8.60 -0.04
N ILE A 126 -2.50 8.72 1.25
CA ILE A 126 -2.61 10.01 1.94
C ILE A 126 -1.25 10.72 1.96
N PHE A 127 -0.17 10.01 2.28
CA PHE A 127 1.17 10.60 2.28
C PHE A 127 1.63 11.03 0.88
N LEU A 128 1.29 10.27 -0.16
CA LEU A 128 1.56 10.66 -1.56
C LEU A 128 0.78 11.92 -1.97
N LEU A 129 -0.49 12.05 -1.57
CA LEU A 129 -1.30 13.24 -1.83
C LEU A 129 -0.73 14.48 -1.11
N LEU A 130 -0.29 14.31 0.15
CA LEU A 130 0.38 15.37 0.88
C LEU A 130 1.68 15.78 0.21
N ALA A 131 2.50 14.82 -0.25
CA ALA A 131 3.75 15.09 -0.96
C ALA A 131 3.51 15.82 -2.29
N ARG A 132 2.41 15.53 -2.99
CA ARG A 132 2.04 16.20 -4.25
C ARG A 132 1.74 17.68 -4.04
N GLY A 133 1.00 18.02 -2.97
CA GLY A 133 0.70 19.41 -2.64
C GLY A 133 1.95 20.24 -2.40
N VAL A 134 3.00 19.67 -1.77
CA VAL A 134 4.28 20.39 -1.58
C VAL A 134 5.02 20.58 -2.91
N GLN A 135 4.95 19.61 -3.82
CA GLN A 135 5.59 19.73 -5.14
C GLN A 135 4.96 20.85 -5.98
N GLU A 136 3.64 21.03 -5.87
CA GLU A 136 2.92 22.11 -6.54
C GLU A 136 3.32 23.49 -5.96
N GLU A 137 3.53 23.59 -4.65
CA GLU A 137 4.02 24.81 -3.97
C GLU A 137 5.45 25.17 -4.43
N ASP A 138 6.40 24.23 -4.39
CA ASP A 138 7.80 24.46 -4.82
C ASP A 138 7.88 24.91 -6.29
N ASN A 139 7.09 24.28 -7.18
CA ASN A 139 7.07 24.64 -8.60
C ASN A 139 6.52 26.05 -8.86
N GLN A 140 5.57 26.54 -8.04
CA GLN A 140 4.99 27.88 -8.17
C GLN A 140 5.98 28.95 -7.72
N GLU A 141 6.71 28.72 -6.62
CA GLU A 141 7.76 29.63 -6.15
C GLU A 141 8.88 29.77 -7.19
N GLU A 142 9.36 28.66 -7.75
CA GLU A 142 10.42 28.67 -8.76
C GLU A 142 9.99 29.39 -10.06
N GLN A 143 8.72 29.24 -10.47
CA GLN A 143 8.14 29.99 -11.58
C GLN A 143 8.06 31.49 -11.29
N SER A 144 7.65 31.91 -10.09
CA SER A 144 7.59 33.33 -9.71
C SER A 144 8.98 33.98 -9.71
N ALA A 145 10.00 33.31 -9.18
CA ALA A 145 11.38 33.82 -9.16
C ALA A 145 11.99 33.93 -10.57
N SER A 146 11.62 33.03 -11.49
CA SER A 146 12.07 33.08 -12.89
C SER A 146 11.37 34.16 -13.74
N GLN A 147 10.21 34.66 -13.31
CA GLN A 147 9.50 35.76 -13.98
C GLN A 147 10.02 37.15 -13.56
N GLU A 148 10.73 37.22 -12.44
CA GLU A 148 11.31 38.46 -11.90
C GLU A 148 12.78 38.68 -12.32
N ALA A 149 13.39 37.71 -13.01
CA ALA A 149 14.78 37.73 -13.51
C ALA A 149 14.86 38.06 -15.01
#